data_AF-A0A382W3I7-F1
#
_entry.id   AF-A0A382W3I7-F1
#
_cell.length_a   1.000
_cell.length_b   1.000
_cell.length_c   1.000
_cell.angle_alpha   90.00
_cell.angle_beta   90.00
_cell.angle_gamma   90.00
#
_symmetry.space_group_name_H-M   'P 1'
#
loop_
_entity.id
_entity.type
_entity.pdbx_description
1 polymer ?
#
loop_
_entity_poly.entity_id
_entity_poly.type
_entity_poly.pdbx_seq_one_letter_code
_entity_poly.pdbx_strand_id
1 'polypeptide(L)'
;MKSMCTLLVWVFCAGLALADDKERNAALEKALTGSKFVGVFTIDGREGVPAKEEYTIISAKKTGEGDLWLFKARIKYGKKDVTLPVPVPIKWAGKTPVIEMDNLKIPL
;
A
#
# COMPACT_ATOMS: atom_id res chain seq x y z
N MET A 1 -42.61 15.58 -12.39
CA MET A 1 -41.74 14.85 -13.35
C MET A 1 -40.26 15.28 -13.34
N LYS A 2 -39.83 16.27 -12.55
CA LYS A 2 -38.39 16.66 -12.44
C LYS A 2 -37.58 15.81 -11.45
N SER A 3 -38.20 15.19 -10.45
CA SER A 3 -37.50 14.39 -9.42
C SER A 3 -37.02 13.00 -9.86
N MET A 4 -37.59 12.42 -10.93
CA MET A 4 -37.30 11.02 -11.29
C MET A 4 -35.98 10.86 -12.07
N CYS A 5 -35.54 11.90 -12.79
CA CYS A 5 -34.24 11.89 -13.47
C CYS A 5 -33.06 12.08 -12.52
N THR A 6 -33.23 12.80 -11.41
CA THR A 6 -32.14 13.10 -10.47
C THR A 6 -31.67 11.85 -9.72
N LEU A 7 -32.59 10.93 -9.39
CA LEU A 7 -32.25 9.69 -8.68
C LEU A 7 -31.47 8.70 -9.57
N LEU A 8 -31.85 8.61 -10.86
CA LEU A 8 -31.25 7.70 -11.83
C LEU A 8 -29.81 8.09 -12.19
N VAL A 9 -29.52 9.39 -12.26
CA VAL A 9 -28.17 9.90 -12.54
C VAL A 9 -27.21 9.65 -11.36
N TRP A 10 -27.69 9.80 -10.11
CA TRP A 10 -26.87 9.54 -8.92
C TRP A 10 -26.46 8.07 -8.76
N VAL A 11 -27.40 7.15 -9.01
CA VAL A 11 -27.12 5.70 -8.95
C VAL A 11 -26.09 5.29 -10.01
N PHE A 12 -26.14 5.89 -11.20
CA PHE A 12 -25.20 5.58 -12.28
C PHE A 12 -23.80 6.14 -12.03
N CYS A 13 -23.68 7.38 -11.52
CA CYS A 13 -22.40 7.98 -11.18
C CYS A 13 -21.69 7.25 -10.03
N ALA A 14 -22.42 6.80 -9.01
CA ALA A 14 -21.86 6.02 -7.91
C ALA A 14 -21.31 4.65 -8.39
N GLY A 15 -22.02 3.98 -9.30
CA GLY A 15 -21.57 2.70 -9.88
C GLY A 15 -20.28 2.83 -10.70
N LEU A 16 -20.14 3.89 -11.50
CA LEU A 16 -18.94 4.15 -12.30
C LEU A 16 -17.70 4.46 -11.43
N ALA A 17 -17.87 5.25 -10.37
CA ALA A 17 -16.77 5.58 -9.45
C ALA A 17 -16.26 4.34 -8.70
N LEU A 18 -17.16 3.46 -8.26
CA LEU A 18 -16.80 2.21 -7.59
C LEU A 18 -16.09 1.21 -8.51
N ALA A 19 -16.43 1.20 -9.81
CA ALA A 19 -15.78 0.34 -10.80
C ALA A 19 -14.32 0.76 -11.05
N ASP A 20 -14.06 2.06 -11.22
CA ASP A 20 -12.71 2.62 -11.38
C ASP A 20 -11.83 2.31 -10.15
N ASP A 21 -12.39 2.45 -8.95
CA ASP A 21 -11.72 2.09 -7.69
C ASP A 21 -11.30 0.63 -7.62
N LYS A 22 -12.18 -0.29 -8.03
CA LYS A 22 -11.88 -1.72 -7.99
C LYS A 22 -10.74 -2.08 -8.92
N GLU A 23 -10.75 -1.55 -10.14
CA GLU A 23 -9.73 -1.82 -11.15
C GLU A 23 -8.36 -1.28 -10.74
N ARG A 24 -8.29 0.00 -10.32
CA ARG A 24 -7.02 0.61 -9.90
C ARG A 24 -6.44 -0.04 -8.65
N ASN A 25 -7.29 -0.46 -7.69
CA ASN A 25 -6.84 -1.19 -6.51
C ASN A 25 -6.31 -2.59 -6.88
N ALA A 26 -6.98 -3.31 -7.80
CA ALA A 26 -6.47 -4.61 -8.26
C ALA A 26 -5.13 -4.48 -8.99
N ALA A 27 -4.96 -3.44 -9.80
CA ALA A 27 -3.69 -3.14 -10.47
C ALA A 27 -2.58 -2.83 -9.45
N LEU A 28 -2.87 -2.01 -8.43
CA LEU A 28 -1.93 -1.70 -7.36
C LEU A 28 -1.54 -2.96 -6.56
N GLU A 29 -2.51 -3.79 -6.19
CA GLU A 29 -2.27 -5.05 -5.49
C GLU A 29 -1.30 -5.95 -6.26
N LYS A 30 -1.51 -6.10 -7.57
CA LYS A 30 -0.64 -6.87 -8.45
C LYS A 30 0.76 -6.27 -8.55
N ALA A 31 0.86 -4.95 -8.64
CA ALA A 31 2.15 -4.26 -8.74
C ALA A 31 2.99 -4.41 -7.46
N LEU A 32 2.36 -4.34 -6.28
CA LEU A 32 3.05 -4.46 -5.00
C LEU A 32 3.41 -5.91 -4.64
N THR A 33 2.58 -6.87 -5.01
CA THR A 33 2.78 -8.29 -4.67
C THR A 33 4.06 -8.84 -5.29
N GLY A 34 4.93 -9.39 -4.44
CA GLY A 34 6.23 -9.94 -4.83
C GLY A 34 7.33 -8.89 -5.02
N SER A 35 7.03 -7.60 -4.84
CA SER A 35 8.04 -6.54 -4.94
C SER A 35 9.13 -6.75 -3.89
N LYS A 36 10.39 -6.68 -4.33
CA LYS A 36 11.58 -6.81 -3.48
C LYS A 36 12.44 -5.57 -3.60
N PHE A 37 12.73 -4.96 -2.46
CA PHE A 37 13.64 -3.85 -2.31
C PHE A 37 14.93 -4.37 -1.69
N VAL A 38 16.04 -4.23 -2.41
CA VAL A 38 17.38 -4.61 -1.95
C VAL A 38 18.19 -3.33 -1.83
N GLY A 39 18.78 -3.11 -0.67
CA GLY A 39 19.52 -1.89 -0.40
C GLY A 39 20.59 -2.07 0.66
N VAL A 40 21.16 -0.95 1.06
CA VAL A 40 22.07 -0.83 2.18
C VAL A 40 21.69 0.39 3.00
N PHE A 41 21.78 0.27 4.31
CA PHE A 41 21.57 1.39 5.23
C PHE A 41 22.90 1.98 5.67
N THR A 42 22.97 3.31 5.72
CA THR A 42 24.15 4.05 6.17
C THR A 42 23.74 5.10 7.19
N ILE A 43 24.64 5.37 8.14
CA ILE A 43 24.50 6.48 9.09
C ILE A 43 25.67 7.40 8.83
N ASP A 44 25.40 8.70 8.65
CA ASP A 44 26.45 9.69 8.48
C ASP A 44 27.42 9.68 9.67
N GLY A 45 28.72 9.69 9.38
CA GLY A 45 29.78 9.55 10.39
C GLY A 45 30.01 8.14 10.97
N ARG A 46 29.28 7.11 10.52
CA ARG A 46 29.56 5.70 10.89
C ARG A 46 30.38 5.00 9.81
N GLU A 47 31.63 4.71 10.12
CA GLU A 47 32.51 3.92 9.24
C GLU A 47 32.19 2.42 9.26
N GLY A 48 32.53 1.72 8.18
CA GLY A 48 32.35 0.28 8.01
C GLY A 48 31.65 -0.10 6.70
N VAL A 49 31.63 -1.39 6.38
CA VAL A 49 30.91 -1.91 5.21
C VAL A 49 29.39 -1.90 5.51
N PRO A 50 28.57 -1.19 4.72
CA PRO A 50 27.12 -1.16 4.94
C PRO A 50 26.49 -2.55 4.89
N ALA A 51 25.62 -2.84 5.85
CA ALA A 51 24.90 -4.11 5.87
C ALA A 51 23.87 -4.15 4.74
N LYS A 52 23.82 -5.26 4.01
CA LYS A 52 22.77 -5.51 3.01
C LYS A 52 21.43 -5.72 3.69
N GLU A 53 20.40 -5.09 3.15
CA GLU A 53 19.02 -5.19 3.62
C GLU A 53 18.11 -5.64 2.48
N GLU A 54 17.11 -6.44 2.83
CA GLU A 54 16.10 -6.93 1.89
C GLU A 54 14.71 -6.77 2.51
N TYR A 55 13.83 -6.05 1.81
CA TYR A 55 12.43 -5.88 2.17
C TYR A 55 11.58 -6.44 1.05
N THR A 56 10.74 -7.43 1.34
CA THR A 56 9.88 -8.06 0.34
C THR A 56 8.42 -7.90 0.73
N ILE A 57 7.60 -7.33 -0.14
CA ILE A 57 6.15 -7.36 -0.01
C ILE A 57 5.70 -8.70 -0.59
N ILE A 58 5.43 -9.69 0.27
CA ILE A 58 4.95 -11.00 -0.17
C ILE A 58 3.56 -10.87 -0.78
N SER A 59 2.70 -10.06 -0.17
CA SER A 59 1.38 -9.73 -0.70
C SER A 59 0.91 -8.40 -0.13
N ALA A 60 0.16 -7.63 -0.93
CA ALA A 60 -0.61 -6.48 -0.48
C ALA A 60 -2.10 -6.78 -0.65
N LYS A 61 -2.93 -6.41 0.33
CA LYS A 61 -4.39 -6.57 0.23
C LYS A 61 -5.09 -5.33 0.77
N LYS A 62 -6.07 -4.80 0.05
CA LYS A 62 -6.93 -3.73 0.59
C LYS A 62 -7.84 -4.29 1.68
N THR A 63 -7.95 -3.59 2.81
CA THR A 63 -8.80 -4.01 3.92
C THR A 63 -10.11 -3.22 3.91
N GLY A 64 -11.20 -3.86 3.48
CA GLY A 64 -12.53 -3.28 3.50
C GLY A 64 -12.65 -1.96 2.71
N GLU A 65 -13.56 -1.10 3.17
CA GLU A 65 -13.75 0.25 2.66
C GLU A 65 -12.73 1.22 3.29
N GLY A 66 -12.27 2.21 2.52
CA GLY A 66 -11.28 3.20 2.96
C GLY A 66 -9.89 3.00 2.33
N ASP A 67 -8.86 3.47 3.04
CA ASP A 67 -7.48 3.60 2.53
C ASP A 67 -6.51 2.60 3.15
N LEU A 68 -6.96 1.71 4.03
CA LEU A 68 -6.08 0.79 4.74
C LEU A 68 -5.75 -0.44 3.89
N TRP A 69 -4.46 -0.79 3.84
CA TRP A 69 -3.93 -1.98 3.20
C TRP A 69 -3.17 -2.82 4.21
N LEU A 70 -3.23 -4.14 4.05
CA LEU A 70 -2.46 -5.09 4.83
C LEU A 70 -1.36 -5.69 3.96
N PHE A 71 -0.11 -5.39 4.29
CA PHE A 71 1.04 -6.00 3.66
C PHE A 71 1.50 -7.20 4.49
N LYS A 72 1.70 -8.34 3.83
CA LYS A 72 2.53 -9.41 4.39
C LYS A 72 3.95 -9.14 3.94
N ALA A 73 4.79 -8.62 4.83
CA ALA A 73 6.15 -8.20 4.49
C ALA A 73 7.18 -9.12 5.14
N ARG A 74 8.25 -9.48 4.40
CA ARG A 74 9.47 -10.07 4.95
C ARG A 74 10.55 -9.00 5.02
N ILE A 75 11.15 -8.85 6.19
CA ILE A 75 12.13 -7.83 6.50
C ILE A 75 13.41 -8.53 6.95
N LYS A 76 14.50 -8.30 6.22
CA LYS A 76 15.82 -8.85 6.51
C LYS A 76 16.85 -7.72 6.62
N TYR A 77 17.37 -7.54 7.83
CA TYR A 77 18.48 -6.61 8.11
C TYR A 77 19.31 -7.13 9.28
N GLY A 78 20.63 -7.01 9.20
CA GLY A 78 21.53 -7.53 10.25
C GLY A 78 21.26 -9.01 10.56
N LYS A 79 20.88 -9.31 11.82
CA LYS A 79 20.50 -10.66 12.29
C LYS A 79 18.99 -10.92 12.29
N LYS A 80 18.18 -9.94 11.88
CA LYS A 80 16.72 -10.04 11.85
C LYS A 80 16.29 -10.56 10.49
N ASP A 81 15.45 -11.58 10.49
CA ASP A 81 14.73 -12.09 9.32
C ASP A 81 13.33 -12.47 9.79
N VAL A 82 12.38 -11.56 9.58
CA VAL A 82 11.03 -11.67 10.14
C VAL A 82 9.99 -11.45 9.06
N THR A 83 8.88 -12.18 9.16
CA THR A 83 7.70 -11.98 8.31
C THR A 83 6.53 -11.54 9.18
N LEU A 84 5.96 -10.37 8.91
CA LEU A 84 4.94 -9.77 9.75
C LEU A 84 3.87 -9.01 8.94
N PRO A 85 2.65 -8.90 9.48
CA PRO A 85 1.61 -8.05 8.91
C PRO A 85 1.90 -6.58 9.18
N VAL A 86 1.92 -5.75 8.13
CA VAL A 86 2.12 -4.30 8.21
C VAL A 86 0.86 -3.61 7.70
N PRO A 87 0.06 -2.97 8.57
CA PRO A 87 -1.04 -2.11 8.13
C PRO A 87 -0.47 -0.81 7.56
N VAL A 88 -0.77 -0.51 6.30
CA VAL A 88 -0.26 0.65 5.57
C VAL A 88 -1.43 1.42 4.95
N PRO A 89 -1.65 2.69 5.31
CA PRO A 89 -2.58 3.56 4.59
C PRO A 89 -2.04 3.95 3.21
N ILE A 90 -2.86 3.79 2.18
CA ILE A 90 -2.57 4.22 0.80
C ILE A 90 -3.73 5.06 0.28
N LYS A 91 -3.44 6.32 -0.05
CA LYS A 91 -4.40 7.25 -0.67
C LYS A 91 -4.09 7.43 -2.15
N TRP A 92 -5.09 7.84 -2.92
CA TRP A 92 -4.91 8.14 -4.34
C TRP A 92 -4.80 9.66 -4.55
N ALA A 93 -3.63 10.13 -4.98
CA ALA A 93 -3.43 11.47 -5.51
C ALA A 93 -3.72 11.44 -7.01
N GLY A 94 -4.99 11.63 -7.38
CA GLY A 94 -5.46 11.42 -8.75
C GLY A 94 -5.29 9.95 -9.16
N LYS A 95 -4.33 9.67 -10.06
CA LYS A 95 -4.00 8.31 -10.54
C LYS A 95 -2.78 7.69 -9.85
N THR A 96 -2.17 8.38 -8.90
CA THR A 96 -0.95 7.92 -8.23
C THR A 96 -1.28 7.44 -6.82
N PRO A 97 -0.96 6.19 -6.46
CA PRO A 97 -1.11 5.70 -5.10
C PRO A 97 0.06 6.22 -4.24
N VAL A 98 -0.27 6.75 -3.07
CA VAL A 98 0.68 7.38 -2.13
C VAL A 98 0.49 6.75 -0.76
N ILE A 99 1.59 6.25 -0.18
CA ILE A 99 1.61 5.80 1.20
C ILE A 99 1.70 7.05 2.10
N GLU A 100 0.76 7.21 3.03
CA GLU A 100 0.70 8.36 3.94
C GLU A 100 0.78 7.90 5.40
N MET A 101 1.94 7.99 6.02
CA MET A 101 2.15 7.53 7.40
C MET A 101 2.47 8.72 8.33
N ASP A 102 1.94 8.69 9.55
CA ASP A 102 2.29 9.64 10.62
C ASP A 102 3.17 8.98 11.71
N ASN A 103 2.65 7.95 12.39
CA ASN A 103 3.19 7.32 13.58
C ASN A 103 2.98 5.79 13.54
N LEU A 104 3.29 5.18 12.39
CA LEU A 104 3.18 3.73 12.23
C LEU A 104 4.31 3.04 13.03
N LYS A 105 3.93 2.24 14.04
CA LYS A 105 4.85 1.34 14.74
C LYS A 105 4.79 -0.05 14.12
N ILE A 106 5.89 -0.47 13.50
CA ILE A 106 6.06 -1.84 13.03
C ILE A 106 6.48 -2.71 14.23
N PRO A 107 5.77 -3.82 14.52
CA PRO A 107 6.13 -4.70 15.63
C PRO A 107 7.37 -5.54 15.27
N LEU A 108 8.57 -5.04 15.60
CA LEU A 108 9.90 -5.66 15.34
C LEU A 108 10.63 -6.11 16.61
#